data_AF-A0A8J4EU76-F1
#
_entry.id   AF-A0A8J4EU76-F1
#
_cell.length_a   1.000
_cell.length_b   1.000
_cell.length_c   1.000
_cell.angle_alpha   90.00
_cell.angle_beta   90.00
_cell.angle_gamma   90.00
#
_symmetry.space_group_name_H-M   'P 1'
#
loop_
_entity.id
_entity.type
_entity.pdbx_description
1 polymer ?
#
loop_
_entity_poly.entity_id
_entity_poly.type
_entity_poly.pdbx_seq_one_letter_code
_entity_poly.pdbx_strand_id
1 'polypeptide(L)'
;MTPNLGQGGCTALEDSVVLARRLGALAQAAGSSPPSSTDVARALRSYEYERTSRCLPLTIRSNLMGAALQVPLLPVVTARNAFMERAFSSGHFLDHTAYDCGRLDDL
;
A
#
# COMPACT_ATOMS: atom_id res chain seq x y z
N MET A 1 7.37 -0.28 4.30
CA MET A 1 7.74 0.72 3.26
C MET A 1 8.46 1.90 3.90
N THR A 2 9.37 2.56 3.19
CA THR A 2 10.03 3.80 3.65
C THR A 2 9.11 5.01 3.47
N PRO A 3 9.34 6.14 4.19
CA PRO A 3 8.39 7.26 4.20
C PRO A 3 8.38 8.11 2.92
N ASN A 4 9.23 7.80 1.92
CA ASN A 4 9.50 8.68 0.78
C ASN A 4 8.32 8.90 -0.19
N LEU A 5 7.26 8.07 -0.13
CA LEU A 5 6.00 8.31 -0.84
C LEU A 5 4.84 8.72 0.09
N GLY A 6 5.05 8.78 1.40
CA GLY A 6 3.98 9.10 2.37
C GLY A 6 2.85 8.06 2.45
N GLN A 7 2.97 6.90 1.81
CA GLN A 7 1.87 5.94 1.65
C GLN A 7 1.61 5.02 2.85
N GLY A 8 2.41 5.08 3.90
CA GLY A 8 2.28 4.16 5.05
C GLY A 8 0.89 4.19 5.68
N GLY A 9 0.39 5.40 5.98
CA GLY A 9 -0.94 5.58 6.59
C GLY A 9 -2.09 5.18 5.66
N CYS A 10 -2.06 5.64 4.40
CA CYS A 10 -3.08 5.29 3.41
C CYS A 10 -3.14 3.77 3.19
N THR A 11 -1.98 3.12 3.04
CA THR A 11 -1.90 1.67 2.84
C THR A 11 -2.46 0.92 4.06
N ALA A 12 -2.21 1.39 5.28
CA ALA A 12 -2.78 0.77 6.49
C ALA A 12 -4.32 0.87 6.54
N LEU A 13 -4.91 1.96 6.06
CA LEU A 13 -6.36 2.11 5.95
C LEU A 13 -6.92 1.16 4.87
N GLU A 14 -6.28 1.10 3.71
CA GLU A 14 -6.64 0.15 2.65
C GLU A 14 -6.55 -1.32 3.15
N ASP A 15 -5.48 -1.67 3.87
CA ASP A 15 -5.26 -2.99 4.48
C ASP A 15 -6.40 -3.32 5.45
N SER A 16 -6.81 -2.35 6.27
CA SER A 16 -7.89 -2.52 7.26
C SER A 16 -9.22 -2.86 6.60
N VAL A 17 -9.56 -2.19 5.48
CA VAL A 17 -10.79 -2.46 4.71
C VAL A 17 -10.76 -3.87 4.12
N VAL A 18 -9.67 -4.25 3.45
CA VAL A 18 -9.57 -5.58 2.81
C VAL A 18 -9.57 -6.69 3.87
N LEU A 19 -8.84 -6.50 4.98
CA LEU A 19 -8.79 -7.47 6.06
C LEU A 19 -10.17 -7.65 6.73
N ALA A 20 -10.86 -6.54 7.02
CA ALA A 20 -12.21 -6.58 7.58
C ALA A 20 -13.19 -7.31 6.66
N ARG A 21 -13.10 -7.10 5.34
CA ARG A 21 -13.92 -7.84 4.35
C ARG A 21 -13.65 -9.34 4.40
N ARG A 22 -12.38 -9.77 4.41
CA ARG A 22 -12.01 -11.20 4.42
C ARG A 22 -12.41 -11.90 5.72
N LEU A 23 -12.17 -11.27 6.87
CA LEU A 23 -12.52 -11.84 8.17
C LEU A 23 -14.02 -11.73 8.49
N GLY A 24 -14.68 -10.65 8.07
CA GLY A 24 -16.12 -10.47 8.26
C GLY A 24 -16.94 -11.48 7.46
N ALA A 25 -16.55 -11.75 6.20
CA ALA A 25 -17.17 -12.82 5.41
C ALA A 25 -17.01 -14.20 6.07
N LEU A 26 -15.83 -14.47 6.66
CA LEU A 26 -15.59 -15.70 7.42
C LEU A 26 -16.47 -15.76 8.68
N ALA A 27 -16.59 -14.67 9.42
CA ALA A 27 -17.41 -14.61 10.63
C ALA A 27 -18.89 -14.87 10.32
N GLN A 28 -19.40 -14.30 9.23
CA GLN A 28 -20.77 -14.56 8.79
C GLN A 28 -21.01 -16.00 8.34
N ALA A 29 -20.06 -16.58 7.60
CA ALA A 29 -20.14 -17.98 7.19
C ALA A 29 -20.10 -18.94 8.40
N ALA A 30 -19.41 -18.58 9.47
CA ALA A 30 -19.28 -19.38 10.69
C ALA A 30 -20.50 -19.26 11.64
N GLY A 31 -21.30 -18.19 11.50
CA GLY A 31 -22.49 -17.94 12.32
C GLY A 31 -22.15 -17.86 13.81
N SER A 32 -22.79 -18.70 14.62
CA SER A 32 -22.58 -18.73 16.08
C SER A 32 -21.37 -19.56 16.52
N SER A 33 -20.72 -20.28 15.61
CA SER A 33 -19.52 -21.07 15.93
C SER A 33 -18.26 -20.28 15.60
N PRO A 34 -17.20 -20.36 16.43
CA PRO A 34 -15.94 -19.72 16.10
C PRO A 34 -15.33 -20.40 14.85
N PRO A 35 -14.82 -19.62 13.88
CA PRO A 35 -14.14 -20.18 12.72
C PRO A 35 -12.91 -20.96 13.15
N SER A 36 -12.60 -22.06 12.43
CA SER A 36 -11.41 -22.85 12.73
C SER A 36 -10.14 -22.04 12.47
N SER A 37 -9.04 -22.40 13.15
CA SER A 37 -7.73 -21.79 12.90
C SER A 37 -7.28 -21.92 11.45
N THR A 38 -7.64 -23.02 10.79
CA THR A 38 -7.36 -23.26 9.37
C THR A 38 -8.14 -22.30 8.46
N ASP A 39 -9.39 -21.99 8.80
CA ASP A 39 -10.20 -21.05 8.03
C ASP A 39 -9.72 -19.61 8.19
N VAL A 40 -9.33 -19.23 9.40
CA VAL A 40 -8.69 -17.93 9.67
C VAL A 40 -7.38 -17.81 8.89
N ALA A 41 -6.52 -18.83 8.92
CA ALA A 41 -5.28 -18.84 8.15
C ALA A 41 -5.53 -18.70 6.64
N ARG A 42 -6.57 -19.37 6.10
CA ARG A 42 -6.96 -19.23 4.70
C ARG A 42 -7.44 -17.81 4.36
N ALA A 43 -8.24 -17.19 5.23
CA ALA A 43 -8.69 -15.81 5.06
C ALA A 43 -7.51 -14.82 5.07
N LEU A 44 -6.56 -14.99 5.98
CA LEU A 44 -5.34 -14.18 6.04
C LEU A 44 -4.47 -14.34 4.79
N ARG A 45 -4.35 -15.56 4.25
CA ARG A 45 -3.62 -15.80 2.99
C ARG A 45 -4.30 -15.16 1.78
N SER A 46 -5.63 -15.15 1.77
CA SER A 46 -6.40 -14.44 0.74
C SER A 46 -6.20 -12.93 0.81
N TYR A 47 -6.24 -12.36 2.02
CA TYR A 47 -5.87 -10.97 2.27
C TYR A 47 -4.45 -10.64 1.78
N GLU A 48 -3.47 -11.46 2.17
CA GLU A 48 -2.07 -11.28 1.80
C GLU A 48 -1.88 -11.31 0.29
N TYR A 49 -2.51 -12.28 -0.39
CA TYR A 49 -2.45 -12.42 -1.84
C TYR A 49 -2.96 -11.16 -2.56
N GLU A 50 -4.12 -10.63 -2.13
CA GLU A 50 -4.71 -9.42 -2.70
C GLU A 50 -3.79 -8.20 -2.49
N ARG A 51 -3.32 -7.99 -1.25
CA ARG A 51 -2.56 -6.80 -0.87
C ARG A 51 -1.12 -6.80 -1.37
N THR A 52 -0.53 -7.97 -1.60
CA THR A 52 0.85 -8.08 -2.10
C THR A 52 1.03 -7.33 -3.42
N SER A 53 0.07 -7.43 -4.34
CA SER A 53 0.11 -6.74 -5.64
C SER A 53 0.15 -5.21 -5.53
N ARG A 54 -0.43 -4.68 -4.45
CA ARG A 54 -0.49 -3.24 -4.13
C ARG A 54 0.70 -2.76 -3.31
N CYS A 55 1.06 -3.49 -2.26
CA CYS A 55 2.09 -3.09 -1.30
C CYS A 55 3.53 -3.24 -1.83
N LEU A 56 3.79 -4.23 -2.69
CA LEU A 56 5.13 -4.46 -3.24
C LEU A 56 5.60 -3.30 -4.13
N PRO A 57 4.86 -2.86 -5.17
CA PRO A 57 5.29 -1.74 -6.00
C PRO A 57 5.48 -0.45 -5.19
N LEU A 58 4.59 -0.18 -4.24
CA LEU A 58 4.73 0.98 -3.34
C LEU A 58 6.01 0.92 -2.51
N THR A 59 6.34 -0.26 -1.96
CA THR A 59 7.56 -0.45 -1.17
C THR A 59 8.80 -0.25 -2.02
N ILE A 60 8.85 -0.83 -3.21
CA ILE A 60 9.97 -0.70 -4.14
C ILE A 60 10.14 0.76 -4.57
N ARG A 61 9.07 1.44 -4.98
CA ARG A 61 9.12 2.84 -5.41
C ARG A 61 9.54 3.77 -4.26
N SER A 62 9.03 3.57 -3.04
CA SER A 62 9.46 4.33 -1.86
C SER A 62 10.94 4.12 -1.56
N ASN A 63 11.47 2.91 -1.71
CA ASN A 63 12.87 2.64 -1.49
C ASN A 63 13.75 3.31 -2.56
N LEU A 64 13.41 3.12 -3.85
CA LEU A 64 14.13 3.72 -4.98
C LEU A 64 14.13 5.24 -4.91
N MET A 65 12.99 5.86 -4.58
CA MET A 65 12.89 7.30 -4.39
C MET A 65 13.82 7.77 -3.27
N GLY A 66 13.85 7.06 -2.14
CA GLY A 66 14.77 7.37 -1.05
C GLY A 66 16.23 7.30 -1.46
N ALA A 67 16.60 6.20 -2.13
CA ALA A 67 17.96 6.00 -2.61
C ALA A 67 18.39 7.11 -3.58
N ALA A 68 17.54 7.48 -4.54
CA ALA A 68 17.82 8.54 -5.50
C ALA A 68 17.93 9.94 -4.85
N LEU A 69 17.02 10.27 -3.93
CA LEU A 69 17.02 11.57 -3.26
C LEU A 69 18.20 11.76 -2.30
N GLN A 70 18.75 10.68 -1.75
CA GLN A 70 19.82 10.72 -0.74
C GLN A 70 21.24 10.58 -1.31
N VAL A 71 21.42 10.56 -2.63
CA VAL A 71 22.76 10.52 -3.25
C VAL A 71 23.52 11.82 -2.94
N PRO A 72 24.70 11.77 -2.27
CA PRO A 72 25.40 12.97 -1.81
C PRO A 72 26.31 13.63 -2.87
N LEU A 73 26.30 13.14 -4.11
CA LEU A 73 27.17 13.64 -5.18
C LEU A 73 26.68 15.00 -5.69
N LEU A 74 27.57 16.00 -5.69
CA LEU A 74 27.23 17.39 -6.06
C LEU A 74 26.51 17.51 -7.42
N PRO A 75 26.96 16.85 -8.52
CA PRO A 75 26.24 16.92 -9.79
C PRO A 75 24.82 16.35 -9.72
N VAL A 76 24.62 15.29 -8.93
CA VAL A 76 23.31 14.64 -8.74
C VAL A 76 22.38 15.54 -7.93
N VAL A 77 22.90 16.18 -6.89
CA VAL A 77 22.15 17.16 -6.08
C VAL A 77 21.71 18.36 -6.93
N THR A 78 22.61 18.91 -7.76
CA THR A 78 22.28 20.02 -8.67
C THR A 78 21.22 19.61 -9.69
N ALA A 79 21.36 18.44 -10.32
CA ALA A 79 20.39 17.93 -11.27
C ALA A 79 19.02 17.66 -10.62
N ARG A 80 19.00 17.06 -9.43
CA ARG A 80 17.78 16.81 -8.64
C ARG A 80 17.06 18.11 -8.31
N ASN A 81 17.77 19.11 -7.81
CA ASN A 81 17.16 20.40 -7.45
C ASN A 81 16.59 21.11 -8.69
N ALA A 82 17.34 21.12 -9.80
CA ALA A 82 16.85 21.70 -11.05
C ALA A 82 15.61 20.97 -11.60
N PHE A 83 15.56 19.64 -11.48
CA PHE A 83 14.39 18.84 -11.84
C PHE A 83 13.18 19.17 -10.95
N MET A 84 13.39 19.28 -9.63
CA MET A 84 12.31 19.64 -8.69
C MET A 84 11.74 21.02 -8.98
N GLU A 85 12.58 21.99 -9.35
CA GLU A 85 12.13 23.34 -9.69
C GLU A 85 11.42 23.42 -11.05
N ARG A 86 11.85 22.64 -12.05
CA ARG A 86 11.45 22.85 -13.45
C ARG A 86 10.50 21.81 -14.04
N ALA A 87 10.50 20.59 -13.50
CA ALA A 87 9.87 19.45 -14.15
C ALA A 87 9.03 18.57 -13.21
N PHE A 88 9.16 18.71 -11.89
CA PHE A 88 8.36 17.92 -10.96
C PHE A 88 6.88 18.30 -11.04
N SER A 89 6.04 17.31 -11.36
CA SER A 89 4.59 17.43 -11.34
C SER A 89 4.02 16.56 -10.23
N SER A 90 3.25 17.15 -9.34
CA SER A 90 2.57 16.45 -8.25
C SER A 90 1.51 15.47 -8.76
N GLY A 91 0.93 15.71 -9.94
CA GLY A 91 -0.12 14.84 -10.51
C GLY A 91 0.37 13.41 -10.72
N HIS A 92 1.34 13.22 -11.62
CA HIS A 92 1.92 11.90 -11.90
C HIS A 92 2.59 11.28 -10.66
N PHE A 93 3.12 12.10 -9.76
CA PHE A 93 3.66 11.61 -8.49
C PHE A 93 2.57 11.00 -7.60
N LEU A 94 1.37 11.58 -7.59
CA LEU A 94 0.24 11.17 -6.74
C LEU A 94 -0.69 10.15 -7.38
N ASP A 95 -0.45 9.67 -8.61
CA ASP A 95 -1.32 8.66 -9.27
C ASP A 95 -1.56 7.41 -8.41
N HIS A 96 -0.56 7.03 -7.61
CA HIS A 96 -0.67 5.91 -6.70
C HIS A 96 -1.68 6.13 -5.55
N THR A 97 -2.18 7.34 -5.35
CA THR A 97 -3.25 7.68 -4.38
C THR A 97 -4.65 7.40 -4.91
N ALA A 98 -4.82 7.32 -6.23
CA ALA A 98 -6.07 6.93 -6.89
C ALA A 98 -6.24 5.40 -6.88
N TYR A 99 -6.14 4.80 -5.70
CA TYR A 99 -6.31 3.36 -5.51
C TYR A 99 -7.66 3.06 -4.88
N ASP A 100 -8.43 2.21 -5.55
CA ASP A 100 -9.69 1.70 -5.02
C ASP A 100 -9.44 0.36 -4.30
N CYS A 101 -9.70 0.32 -3.00
CA CYS A 101 -9.64 -0.90 -2.18
C CYS A 101 -11.00 -1.60 -2.04
N GLY A 102 -12.01 -1.12 -2.76
CA GLY A 102 -13.40 -1.55 -2.67
C GLY A 102 -14.09 -1.02 -1.41
N ARG A 103 -15.31 -1.51 -1.16
CA ARG A 103 -16.16 -1.08 -0.05
C ARG A 103 -16.37 -2.19 0.97
N LEU A 104 -16.89 -1.83 2.15
CA LEU A 104 -17.28 -2.79 3.19
C LEU A 104 -18.76 -3.19 3.08
N ASP A 105 -19.49 -2.59 2.13
CA ASP A 105 -20.94 -2.72 2.00
C ASP A 105 -21.39 -4.13 1.58
N ASP A 106 -20.45 -5.01 1.21
CA ASP A 106 -20.64 -6.42 0.85
C ASP A 106 -20.42 -7.40 2.04
N LEU A 107 -20.35 -6.87 3.28
CA LEU A 107 -20.42 -7.67 4.50
C LEU A 107 -21.89 -7.91 4.85
#